data_AF-A0AAV3AKM6-F1
#
_entry.id   AF-A0AAV3AKM6-F1
#
_cell.length_a   1.000
_cell.length_b   1.000
_cell.length_c   1.000
_cell.angle_alpha   90.00
_cell.angle_beta   90.00
_cell.angle_gamma   90.00
#
_symmetry.space_group_name_H-M   'P 1'
#
loop_
_entity.id
_entity.type
_entity.pdbx_description
1 polymer ?
#
loop_
_entity_poly.entity_id
_entity_poly.type
_entity_poly.pdbx_seq_one_letter_code
_entity_poly.pdbx_strand_id
1 'polypeptide(L)'
;MELKCTSSPNGIPLEEYKYSNADFIIPGITWRKRREYKDNLNFLSAFDKSLRYKWAEKMEQGLFRYPLRSLQTSILPGRVKYVAQLNIKRGIERRKPQDIRSIQEKFNPSQFNFNKIKSEETLFAMVRSPPGKAAESEDDGLRMNKHAESMLINGWESRTLVVINVSPLEFGHVLFIPEPSLCLNQVLIPDLVMLGMESILLSGHPGFRVGFNSLGGFASVNHLHLHGFYLDEELLLESAPCKPLCSKMSFYLLTDFPAPGFFFYTDGQDLVTVSRRVCRVTDYLVGRNIAHNVFITRGCDPGNAGCPEARQGIRVVIWARKSCFGSKEESAFNVALCELAGHLPFKNQEDFTNMTEESVIGIIKDYLFSDEEFRILSMELSEYLIS
;
A
#
# COMPACT_ATOMS: atom_id res chain seq x y z
N MET A 1 19.61 17.66 -9.14
CA MET A 1 19.01 16.41 -9.64
C MET A 1 18.38 16.77 -10.99
N GLU A 2 18.99 16.32 -12.09
CA GLU A 2 18.59 16.72 -13.44
C GLU A 2 17.55 15.75 -14.01
N LEU A 3 16.44 16.30 -14.47
CA LEU A 3 15.36 15.60 -15.16
C LEU A 3 15.84 15.26 -16.57
N LYS A 4 15.83 13.98 -16.96
CA LYS A 4 16.05 13.54 -18.34
C LYS A 4 14.77 12.96 -18.91
N CYS A 5 14.42 13.40 -20.11
CA CYS A 5 13.23 13.00 -20.86
C CYS A 5 13.52 11.76 -21.72
N THR A 6 12.66 10.74 -21.66
CA THR A 6 12.59 9.65 -22.66
C THR A 6 11.17 9.59 -23.23
N SER A 7 11.06 9.30 -24.53
CA SER A 7 9.83 9.42 -25.31
C SER A 7 8.84 8.28 -25.06
N SER A 8 7.56 8.61 -24.88
CA SER A 8 6.42 7.68 -24.85
C SER A 8 5.77 7.54 -26.24
N PRO A 9 4.95 6.50 -26.49
CA PRO A 9 4.25 6.27 -27.77
C PRO A 9 3.39 7.45 -28.27
N ASN A 10 3.07 8.41 -27.40
CA ASN A 10 2.23 9.57 -27.71
C ASN A 10 3.01 10.89 -27.88
N GLY A 11 4.35 10.86 -27.98
CA GLY A 11 5.15 12.05 -28.27
C GLY A 11 5.30 13.07 -27.12
N ILE A 12 4.66 12.84 -25.97
CA ILE A 12 4.95 13.56 -24.73
C ILE A 12 6.04 12.78 -23.97
N PRO A 13 7.19 13.38 -23.65
CA PRO A 13 8.20 12.73 -22.85
C PRO A 13 7.65 12.41 -21.46
N LEU A 14 7.73 11.14 -21.06
CA LEU A 14 7.30 10.73 -19.72
C LEU A 14 8.45 11.02 -18.76
N GLU A 15 8.22 11.92 -17.82
CA GLU A 15 9.19 12.28 -16.80
C GLU A 15 9.58 11.07 -15.94
N GLU A 16 10.86 10.97 -15.59
CA GLU A 16 11.41 9.89 -14.76
C GLU A 16 11.85 10.43 -13.39
N TYR A 17 11.34 9.84 -12.31
CA TYR A 17 11.85 10.00 -10.95
C TYR A 17 12.89 8.90 -10.69
N LYS A 18 14.16 9.25 -10.83
CA LYS A 18 15.28 8.33 -10.57
C LYS A 18 15.65 8.35 -9.10
N TYR A 19 15.85 7.18 -8.53
CA TYR A 19 16.23 7.03 -7.13
C TYR A 19 17.17 5.84 -6.93
N SER A 20 17.80 5.80 -5.76
CA SER A 20 18.69 4.73 -5.31
C SER A 20 18.53 4.55 -3.80
N ASN A 21 19.25 3.58 -3.23
CA ASN A 21 19.30 3.41 -1.78
C ASN A 21 19.86 4.65 -1.05
N ALA A 22 20.66 5.49 -1.72
CA ALA A 22 21.21 6.71 -1.13
C ALA A 22 20.13 7.77 -0.84
N ASP A 23 18.96 7.66 -1.48
CA ASP A 23 17.84 8.58 -1.31
C ASP A 23 16.89 8.16 -0.17
N PHE A 24 17.13 7.01 0.46
CA PHE A 24 16.29 6.49 1.54
C PHE A 24 16.48 7.28 2.84
N ILE A 25 15.37 7.64 3.47
CA ILE A 25 15.32 8.38 4.73
C ILE A 25 15.01 7.39 5.85
N ILE A 26 16.03 6.81 6.48
CA ILE A 26 15.81 5.77 7.51
C ILE A 26 15.62 6.38 8.92
N PRO A 27 16.58 7.13 9.49
CA PRO A 27 16.43 7.64 10.84
C PRO A 27 15.58 8.90 10.93
N GLY A 28 15.07 9.17 12.12
CA GLY A 28 14.56 10.49 12.50
C GLY A 28 13.13 10.82 12.09
N ILE A 29 12.39 9.86 11.53
CA ILE A 29 10.94 9.97 11.27
C ILE A 29 10.16 9.75 12.57
N THR A 30 9.39 10.75 12.99
CA THR A 30 8.49 10.69 14.16
C THR A 30 7.24 11.54 13.94
N TRP A 31 6.13 11.17 14.57
CA TRP A 31 4.92 11.99 14.57
C TRP A 31 5.11 13.29 15.35
N ARG A 32 5.92 13.28 16.43
CA ARG A 32 6.30 14.51 17.14
C ARG A 32 6.95 15.55 16.22
N LYS A 33 7.95 15.18 15.41
CA LYS A 33 8.57 16.12 14.47
C LYS A 33 7.58 16.55 13.39
N ARG A 34 6.74 15.66 12.89
CA ARG A 34 5.70 16.04 11.93
C ARG A 34 4.77 17.13 12.49
N ARG A 35 4.35 17.02 13.76
CA ARG A 35 3.59 18.06 14.48
C ARG A 35 4.42 19.33 14.71
N GLU A 36 5.68 19.18 15.09
CA GLU A 36 6.81 20.15 15.05
C GLU A 36 6.71 21.14 13.89
N TYR A 37 6.76 20.55 12.70
CA TYR A 37 7.02 21.20 11.43
C TYR A 37 5.77 21.16 10.53
N LYS A 38 4.56 21.23 11.10
CA LYS A 38 3.31 21.02 10.36
C LYS A 38 3.23 21.88 9.08
N ASP A 39 3.61 23.15 9.21
CA ASP A 39 3.56 24.16 8.15
C ASP A 39 4.90 24.31 7.38
N ASN A 40 5.94 23.59 7.78
CA ASN A 40 7.27 23.69 7.20
C ASN A 40 7.48 22.61 6.12
N LEU A 41 7.40 23.02 4.86
CA LEU A 41 7.61 22.14 3.70
C LEU A 41 9.07 21.65 3.55
N ASN A 42 10.02 22.18 4.33
CA ASN A 42 11.42 21.74 4.27
C ASN A 42 11.62 20.33 4.83
N PHE A 43 10.67 19.80 5.62
CA PHE A 43 10.70 18.42 6.11
C PHE A 43 10.39 17.39 5.00
N LEU A 44 9.78 17.82 3.89
CA LEU A 44 9.44 16.94 2.77
C LEU A 44 10.69 16.56 1.97
N SER A 45 10.79 15.28 1.63
CA SER A 45 11.84 14.77 0.76
C SER A 45 11.69 15.25 -0.69
N ALA A 46 12.67 14.96 -1.54
CA ALA A 46 12.55 15.21 -2.97
C ALA A 46 11.37 14.44 -3.59
N PHE A 47 11.15 13.20 -3.13
CA PHE A 47 10.02 12.36 -3.53
C PHE A 47 8.69 13.01 -3.15
N ASP A 48 8.58 13.44 -1.88
CA ASP A 48 7.37 14.08 -1.38
C ASP A 48 7.03 15.35 -2.14
N LYS A 49 8.04 16.20 -2.38
CA LYS A 49 7.86 17.44 -3.14
C LYS A 49 7.38 17.15 -4.56
N SER A 50 8.02 16.20 -5.25
CA SER A 50 7.65 15.84 -6.63
C SER A 50 6.23 15.29 -6.72
N LEU A 51 5.89 14.28 -5.91
CA LEU A 51 4.58 13.66 -5.93
C LEU A 51 3.47 14.66 -5.58
N ARG A 52 3.64 15.41 -4.48
CA ARG A 52 2.64 16.36 -3.99
C ARG A 52 2.42 17.51 -4.97
N TYR A 53 3.49 18.09 -5.52
CA TYR A 53 3.41 19.19 -6.49
C TYR A 53 2.66 18.75 -7.74
N LYS A 54 3.06 17.64 -8.35
CA LYS A 54 2.43 17.15 -9.58
C LYS A 54 0.99 16.70 -9.34
N TRP A 55 0.70 16.07 -8.20
CA TRP A 55 -0.67 15.71 -7.86
C TRP A 55 -1.57 16.95 -7.73
N ALA A 56 -1.08 18.03 -7.09
CA ALA A 56 -1.80 19.29 -6.98
C ALA A 56 -1.99 19.96 -8.35
N GLU A 57 -0.95 19.97 -9.20
CA GLU A 57 -1.04 20.45 -10.58
C GLU A 57 -2.14 19.71 -11.36
N LYS A 58 -2.21 18.38 -11.28
CA LYS A 58 -3.28 17.60 -11.93
C LYS A 58 -4.66 17.93 -11.37
N MET A 59 -4.75 18.35 -10.10
CA MET A 59 -6.00 18.75 -9.45
C MET A 59 -6.48 20.09 -10.00
N GLU A 60 -5.57 21.04 -10.16
CA GLU A 60 -5.82 22.35 -10.78
C GLU A 60 -6.22 22.21 -12.27
N GLN A 61 -5.65 21.23 -12.97
CA GLN A 61 -6.02 20.88 -14.34
C GLN A 61 -7.39 20.20 -14.48
N GLY A 62 -8.07 19.86 -13.36
CA GLY A 62 -9.40 19.25 -13.40
C GLY A 62 -9.43 17.80 -13.87
N LEU A 63 -8.35 17.04 -13.69
CA LEU A 63 -8.24 15.64 -14.14
C LEU A 63 -8.90 14.62 -13.19
N PHE A 64 -9.36 15.07 -12.03
CA PHE A 64 -10.05 14.24 -11.04
C PHE A 64 -11.57 14.30 -11.26
N ARG A 65 -12.28 13.25 -10.81
CA ARG A 65 -13.74 13.20 -10.92
C ARG A 65 -14.43 14.29 -10.09
N TYR A 66 -13.88 14.55 -8.90
CA TYR A 66 -14.27 15.63 -8.00
C TYR A 66 -13.04 16.34 -7.46
N PRO A 67 -13.17 17.63 -7.09
CA PRO A 67 -12.14 18.31 -6.32
C PRO A 67 -12.05 17.69 -4.92
N LEU A 68 -10.84 17.36 -4.47
CA LEU A 68 -10.59 16.98 -3.08
C LEU A 68 -10.28 18.25 -2.28
N ARG A 69 -11.26 18.72 -1.49
CA ARG A 69 -11.07 19.81 -0.53
C ARG A 69 -10.54 19.25 0.79
N SER A 70 -10.29 20.13 1.76
CA SER A 70 -10.03 19.71 3.15
C SER A 70 -11.16 18.78 3.62
N LEU A 71 -10.80 17.55 3.96
CA LEU A 71 -11.75 16.54 4.43
C LEU A 71 -12.10 16.82 5.88
N GLN A 72 -13.40 16.82 6.20
CA GLN A 72 -13.82 16.85 7.60
C GLN A 72 -13.27 15.59 8.27
N THR A 73 -12.39 15.79 9.25
CA THR A 73 -11.65 14.73 9.92
C THR A 73 -11.97 14.75 11.40
N SER A 74 -12.26 13.59 11.97
CA SER A 74 -12.50 13.41 13.41
C SER A 74 -11.78 12.14 13.87
N ILE A 75 -11.26 12.16 15.10
CA ILE A 75 -10.70 10.97 15.73
C ILE A 75 -11.78 10.39 16.63
N LEU A 76 -12.22 9.15 16.32
CA LEU A 76 -13.24 8.50 17.14
C LEU A 76 -12.68 8.25 18.55
N PRO A 77 -13.48 8.52 19.61
CA PRO A 77 -13.06 8.23 20.97
C PRO A 77 -12.96 6.71 21.17
N GLY A 78 -11.84 6.27 21.72
CA GLY A 78 -11.59 4.86 22.01
C GLY A 78 -10.10 4.52 22.04
N ARG A 79 -9.81 3.22 22.15
CA ARG A 79 -8.43 2.70 22.22
C ARG A 79 -7.76 2.75 20.84
N VAL A 80 -8.51 2.45 19.80
CA VAL A 80 -8.00 2.35 18.42
C VAL A 80 -7.78 3.73 17.81
N LYS A 81 -8.61 4.70 18.21
CA LYS A 81 -8.56 6.09 17.72
C LYS A 81 -8.67 6.15 16.20
N TYR A 82 -9.70 5.50 15.67
CA TYR A 82 -9.96 5.50 14.22
C TYR A 82 -10.02 6.93 13.67
N VAL A 83 -9.35 7.15 12.55
CA VAL A 83 -9.39 8.42 11.82
C VAL A 83 -10.60 8.39 10.90
N ALA A 84 -11.68 9.08 11.27
CA ALA A 84 -12.88 9.23 10.47
C ALA A 84 -12.74 10.43 9.52
N GLN A 85 -12.98 10.23 8.23
CA GLN A 85 -12.99 11.30 7.23
C GLN A 85 -14.25 11.25 6.39
N LEU A 86 -14.92 12.40 6.22
CA LEU A 86 -16.11 12.50 5.38
C LEU A 86 -15.73 12.82 3.92
N ASN A 87 -16.03 11.90 3.01
CA ASN A 87 -15.82 12.07 1.57
C ASN A 87 -17.04 11.60 0.76
N ILE A 88 -18.11 12.40 0.81
CA ILE A 88 -19.40 12.11 0.14
C ILE A 88 -19.21 11.96 -1.38
N LYS A 89 -18.41 12.85 -1.99
CA LYS A 89 -18.18 12.84 -3.44
C LYS A 89 -17.54 11.54 -3.91
N ARG A 90 -16.64 10.96 -3.13
CA ARG A 90 -16.08 9.64 -3.42
C ARG A 90 -17.11 8.52 -3.41
N GLY A 91 -18.12 8.60 -2.54
CA GLY A 91 -19.22 7.64 -2.50
C GLY A 91 -20.07 7.65 -3.78
N ILE A 92 -20.27 8.84 -4.37
CA ILE A 92 -21.21 9.06 -5.48
C ILE A 92 -20.50 9.01 -6.85
N GLU A 93 -19.32 9.59 -6.98
CA GLU A 93 -18.69 9.86 -8.28
C GLU A 93 -17.64 8.80 -8.68
N ARG A 94 -17.24 7.95 -7.73
CA ARG A 94 -16.31 6.84 -8.01
C ARG A 94 -16.95 5.87 -8.99
N ARG A 95 -16.14 5.35 -9.92
CA ARG A 95 -16.56 4.30 -10.85
C ARG A 95 -17.13 3.09 -10.10
N LYS A 96 -18.18 2.48 -10.65
CA LYS A 96 -18.64 1.16 -10.23
C LYS A 96 -17.49 0.12 -10.37
N PRO A 97 -17.18 -0.65 -9.33
CA PRO A 97 -16.20 -1.75 -9.42
C PRO A 97 -16.57 -2.77 -10.51
N GLN A 98 -15.57 -3.49 -11.02
CA GLN A 98 -15.78 -4.65 -11.90
C GLN A 98 -16.58 -5.75 -11.18
N ASP A 99 -17.34 -6.54 -11.94
CA ASP A 99 -18.02 -7.74 -11.44
C ASP A 99 -17.00 -8.87 -11.27
N ILE A 100 -16.36 -8.91 -10.11
CA ILE A 100 -15.33 -9.88 -9.75
C ILE A 100 -16.01 -11.10 -9.11
N ARG A 101 -15.68 -12.30 -9.58
CA ARG A 101 -16.25 -13.57 -9.12
C ARG A 101 -15.27 -14.50 -8.43
N SER A 102 -13.97 -14.24 -8.61
CA SER A 102 -12.90 -15.04 -8.00
C SER A 102 -11.67 -14.18 -7.75
N ILE A 103 -10.84 -14.59 -6.79
CA ILE A 103 -9.53 -13.96 -6.58
C ILE A 103 -8.57 -14.27 -7.73
N GLN A 104 -8.77 -15.40 -8.40
CA GLN A 104 -7.95 -15.84 -9.54
C GLN A 104 -8.58 -15.48 -10.89
N GLU A 105 -9.52 -14.53 -10.91
CA GLU A 105 -10.14 -14.06 -12.15
C GLU A 105 -9.07 -13.50 -13.09
N LYS A 106 -9.14 -13.88 -14.37
CA LYS A 106 -8.17 -13.47 -15.39
C LYS A 106 -8.42 -12.04 -15.83
N PHE A 107 -7.33 -11.34 -16.13
CA PHE A 107 -7.33 -10.04 -16.76
C PHE A 107 -8.20 -10.05 -18.01
N ASN A 108 -9.07 -9.05 -18.14
CA ASN A 108 -9.96 -8.90 -19.28
C ASN A 108 -9.70 -7.56 -19.99
N PRO A 109 -9.12 -7.56 -21.21
CA PRO A 109 -8.82 -6.33 -21.93
C PRO A 109 -10.08 -5.53 -22.32
N SER A 110 -11.26 -6.16 -22.37
CA SER A 110 -12.51 -5.45 -22.71
C SER A 110 -13.02 -4.58 -21.56
N GLN A 111 -12.80 -4.98 -20.30
CA GLN A 111 -13.11 -4.19 -19.13
C GLN A 111 -12.14 -3.00 -18.98
N PHE A 112 -12.45 -2.05 -18.09
CA PHE A 112 -11.51 -0.97 -17.79
C PHE A 112 -10.18 -1.54 -17.28
N ASN A 113 -9.06 -0.99 -17.76
CA ASN A 113 -7.72 -1.32 -17.30
C ASN A 113 -6.79 -0.12 -17.53
N PHE A 114 -5.61 -0.11 -16.91
CA PHE A 114 -4.70 1.03 -16.98
C PHE A 114 -4.06 1.31 -18.34
N ASN A 115 -4.22 0.46 -19.37
CA ASN A 115 -3.87 0.83 -20.75
C ASN A 115 -4.88 1.83 -21.36
N LYS A 116 -5.98 2.15 -20.65
CA LYS A 116 -7.06 3.04 -21.11
C LYS A 116 -7.11 4.38 -20.36
N ILE A 117 -6.11 4.69 -19.52
CA ILE A 117 -6.01 6.00 -18.87
C ILE A 117 -5.50 7.05 -19.85
N LYS A 118 -5.76 8.32 -19.55
CA LYS A 118 -5.14 9.43 -20.29
C LYS A 118 -3.68 9.59 -19.87
N SER A 119 -2.81 9.95 -20.80
CA SER A 119 -1.40 10.23 -20.49
C SER A 119 -1.23 11.32 -19.43
N GLU A 120 -2.15 12.29 -19.41
CA GLU A 120 -2.20 13.45 -18.55
C GLU A 120 -2.43 13.08 -17.08
N GLU A 121 -3.02 11.91 -16.82
CA GLU A 121 -3.19 11.35 -15.46
C GLU A 121 -1.87 10.87 -14.86
N THR A 122 -0.80 10.73 -15.67
CA THR A 122 0.51 10.29 -15.19
C THR A 122 1.29 11.45 -14.56
N LEU A 123 1.91 11.20 -13.40
CA LEU A 123 2.81 12.14 -12.74
C LEU A 123 4.23 12.01 -13.29
N PHE A 124 4.77 10.78 -13.21
CA PHE A 124 6.11 10.37 -13.68
C PHE A 124 6.21 8.84 -13.63
N ALA A 125 7.31 8.30 -14.14
CA ALA A 125 7.72 6.93 -13.90
C ALA A 125 8.82 6.87 -12.82
N MET A 126 8.66 5.99 -11.84
CA MET A 126 9.74 5.67 -10.91
C MET A 126 10.72 4.69 -11.57
N VAL A 127 12.00 5.02 -11.51
CA VAL A 127 13.09 4.20 -12.07
C VAL A 127 14.18 4.05 -11.02
N ARG A 128 14.40 2.80 -10.58
CA ARG A 128 15.47 2.47 -9.66
C ARG A 128 16.81 2.50 -10.41
N SER A 129 17.73 3.32 -9.93
CA SER A 129 19.10 3.37 -10.46
C SER A 129 19.81 2.04 -10.14
N PRO A 130 20.62 1.49 -11.05
CA PRO A 130 21.42 0.32 -10.74
C PRO A 130 22.26 0.56 -9.49
N PRO A 131 22.47 -0.45 -8.63
CA PRO A 131 23.50 -0.33 -7.61
C PRO A 131 24.81 0.01 -8.33
N GLY A 132 25.44 1.15 -7.97
CA GLY A 132 26.79 1.45 -8.45
C GLY A 132 27.69 0.26 -8.16
N LYS A 133 28.64 -0.06 -9.05
CA LYS A 133 29.54 -1.22 -8.93
C LYS A 133 30.22 -1.23 -7.55
N ALA A 134 29.62 -1.89 -6.58
CA ALA A 134 30.29 -2.31 -5.37
C ALA A 134 31.09 -3.55 -5.75
N ALA A 135 32.37 -3.57 -5.39
CA ALA A 135 33.31 -4.63 -5.75
C ALA A 135 32.70 -6.01 -5.50
N GLU A 136 32.62 -6.81 -6.56
CA GLU A 136 32.21 -8.20 -6.50
C GLU A 136 33.14 -8.95 -5.54
N SER A 137 32.65 -9.32 -4.37
CA SER A 137 33.20 -10.44 -3.63
C SER A 137 32.47 -11.69 -4.12
N GLU A 138 33.17 -12.48 -4.93
CA GLU A 138 32.79 -13.84 -5.25
C GLU A 138 32.79 -14.66 -3.96
N ASP A 139 31.61 -14.94 -3.39
CA ASP A 139 31.41 -16.23 -2.76
C ASP A 139 29.92 -16.63 -2.66
N ASP A 140 29.78 -17.94 -2.79
CA ASP A 140 28.73 -18.85 -2.41
C ASP A 140 27.59 -19.16 -3.39
N GLY A 141 27.64 -20.43 -3.81
CA GLY A 141 26.76 -21.07 -4.75
C GLY A 141 25.59 -21.72 -4.02
N LEU A 142 24.39 -21.18 -4.25
CA LEU A 142 23.16 -21.91 -3.98
C LEU A 142 22.26 -21.89 -5.23
N ARG A 143 22.28 -23.01 -5.96
CA ARG A 143 21.38 -23.27 -7.09
C ARG A 143 19.93 -23.36 -6.59
N MET A 144 19.17 -22.27 -6.79
CA MET A 144 17.73 -22.19 -6.55
C MET A 144 16.99 -21.72 -7.81
N ASN A 145 15.72 -22.10 -7.93
CA ASN A 145 14.88 -22.13 -9.14
C ASN A 145 14.96 -20.92 -10.11
N LYS A 146 15.30 -21.21 -11.37
CA LYS A 146 15.46 -20.29 -12.53
C LYS A 146 14.19 -19.56 -13.03
N HIS A 147 13.04 -19.74 -12.40
CA HIS A 147 11.81 -19.02 -12.79
C HIS A 147 11.54 -17.75 -11.98
N ALA A 148 12.20 -17.56 -10.84
CA ALA A 148 12.09 -16.33 -10.05
C ALA A 148 13.16 -15.25 -10.41
N GLU A 149 14.10 -15.58 -11.31
CA GLU A 149 15.11 -14.65 -11.87
C GLU A 149 14.54 -13.67 -12.93
N SER A 150 13.26 -13.77 -13.28
CA SER A 150 12.74 -13.30 -14.57
C SER A 150 12.25 -11.84 -14.65
N MET A 151 12.82 -10.87 -13.91
CA MET A 151 12.59 -9.45 -14.22
C MET A 151 13.83 -8.54 -14.01
N LEU A 152 14.80 -8.94 -13.19
CA LEU A 152 16.01 -8.13 -12.95
C LEU A 152 17.21 -8.49 -13.87
N ILE A 153 17.24 -9.68 -14.49
CA ILE A 153 18.41 -10.14 -15.26
C ILE A 153 18.35 -9.82 -16.76
N ASN A 154 17.17 -9.51 -17.31
CA ASN A 154 17.02 -9.24 -18.75
C ASN A 154 17.13 -7.75 -19.13
N GLY A 155 17.71 -6.91 -18.27
CA GLY A 155 17.93 -5.50 -18.61
C GLY A 155 16.65 -4.66 -18.74
N TRP A 156 15.54 -5.12 -18.15
CA TRP A 156 14.36 -4.27 -17.99
C TRP A 156 14.64 -3.28 -16.86
N GLU A 157 14.79 -2.00 -17.19
CA GLU A 157 14.69 -0.93 -16.20
C GLU A 157 13.31 -1.07 -15.55
N SER A 158 13.23 -1.54 -14.29
CA SER A 158 11.95 -1.72 -13.58
C SER A 158 11.27 -0.36 -13.43
N ARG A 159 10.44 -0.04 -14.43
CA ARG A 159 9.72 1.20 -14.57
C ARG A 159 8.32 0.99 -14.00
N THR A 160 7.99 1.78 -12.99
CA THR A 160 6.63 1.80 -12.45
C THR A 160 6.01 3.17 -12.69
N LEU A 161 4.84 3.18 -13.34
CA LEU A 161 4.10 4.42 -13.54
C LEU A 161 3.46 4.87 -12.24
N VAL A 162 3.57 6.16 -11.96
CA VAL A 162 2.85 6.83 -10.87
C VAL A 162 1.75 7.67 -11.50
N VAL A 163 0.50 7.28 -11.26
CA VAL A 163 -0.68 7.87 -11.88
C VAL A 163 -1.61 8.40 -10.79
N ILE A 164 -2.30 9.51 -11.01
CA ILE A 164 -3.31 9.97 -10.05
C ILE A 164 -4.41 8.91 -9.89
N ASN A 165 -4.91 8.74 -8.67
CA ASN A 165 -6.21 8.12 -8.51
C ASN A 165 -7.29 9.18 -8.77
N VAL A 166 -7.93 9.12 -9.94
CA VAL A 166 -9.00 10.06 -10.34
C VAL A 166 -10.22 10.07 -9.40
N SER A 167 -10.31 9.13 -8.45
CA SER A 167 -11.26 9.12 -7.32
C SER A 167 -10.51 9.13 -5.98
N PRO A 168 -9.85 10.26 -5.65
CA PRO A 168 -8.87 10.33 -4.58
C PRO A 168 -9.56 10.17 -3.23
N LEU A 169 -8.90 9.43 -2.35
CA LEU A 169 -9.39 9.14 -1.00
C LEU A 169 -8.87 10.21 -0.05
N GLU A 170 -7.61 10.57 -0.25
CA GLU A 170 -6.87 11.59 0.49
C GLU A 170 -5.92 12.31 -0.48
N PHE A 171 -5.34 13.42 -0.04
CA PHE A 171 -4.30 14.17 -0.70
C PHE A 171 -3.12 13.28 -1.12
N GLY A 172 -2.63 13.49 -2.34
CA GLY A 172 -1.56 12.70 -2.93
C GLY A 172 -1.96 11.25 -3.25
N HIS A 173 -3.25 10.91 -3.30
CA HIS A 173 -3.68 9.56 -3.68
C HIS A 173 -3.31 9.25 -5.14
N VAL A 174 -2.32 8.37 -5.29
CA VAL A 174 -1.77 7.87 -6.55
C VAL A 174 -1.87 6.35 -6.64
N LEU A 175 -1.63 5.83 -7.84
CA LEU A 175 -1.51 4.41 -8.15
C LEU A 175 -0.10 4.13 -8.67
N PHE A 176 0.53 3.09 -8.13
CA PHE A 176 1.77 2.52 -8.68
C PHE A 176 1.40 1.34 -9.57
N ILE A 177 1.72 1.45 -10.85
CA ILE A 177 1.33 0.47 -11.87
C ILE A 177 2.61 -0.04 -12.55
N PRO A 178 3.03 -1.30 -12.30
CA PRO A 178 4.13 -1.88 -13.05
C PRO A 178 3.72 -1.99 -14.52
N GLU A 179 4.62 -1.65 -15.44
CA GLU A 179 4.43 -1.65 -16.91
C GLU A 179 3.02 -2.11 -17.38
N PRO A 180 2.07 -1.17 -17.60
CA PRO A 180 0.67 -1.51 -17.86
C PRO A 180 0.46 -2.44 -19.06
N SER A 181 1.38 -2.42 -20.04
CA SER A 181 1.33 -3.29 -21.21
C SER A 181 1.49 -4.76 -20.88
N LEU A 182 2.08 -5.12 -19.72
CA LEU A 182 2.18 -6.50 -19.23
C LEU A 182 0.82 -7.10 -18.84
N CYS A 183 -0.22 -6.27 -18.65
CA CYS A 183 -1.58 -6.73 -18.34
C CYS A 183 -1.65 -7.69 -17.15
N LEU A 184 -0.83 -7.46 -16.12
CA LEU A 184 -0.74 -8.34 -14.96
C LEU A 184 -2.06 -8.33 -14.18
N ASN A 185 -2.50 -9.51 -13.73
CA ASN A 185 -3.66 -9.65 -12.83
C ASN A 185 -3.40 -8.89 -11.52
N GLN A 186 -4.46 -8.53 -10.79
CA GLN A 186 -4.35 -7.92 -9.46
C GLN A 186 -3.89 -8.94 -8.40
N VAL A 187 -2.64 -9.41 -8.55
CA VAL A 187 -1.91 -10.35 -7.71
C VAL A 187 -0.50 -9.77 -7.51
N LEU A 188 -0.06 -9.68 -6.26
CA LEU A 188 1.22 -9.05 -5.92
C LEU A 188 2.41 -9.81 -6.52
N ILE A 189 3.42 -9.06 -6.92
CA ILE A 189 4.73 -9.56 -7.34
C ILE A 189 5.82 -8.93 -6.47
N PRO A 190 6.97 -9.60 -6.25
CA PRO A 190 8.02 -9.09 -5.36
C PRO A 190 8.49 -7.69 -5.72
N ASP A 191 8.70 -7.41 -7.01
CA ASP A 191 9.20 -6.12 -7.47
C ASP A 191 8.27 -4.96 -7.09
N LEU A 192 6.96 -5.16 -7.17
CA LEU A 192 5.99 -4.12 -6.82
C LEU A 192 5.87 -3.94 -5.31
N VAL A 193 5.95 -5.04 -4.53
CA VAL A 193 6.00 -4.95 -3.06
C VAL A 193 7.27 -4.21 -2.61
N MET A 194 8.40 -4.50 -3.26
CA MET A 194 9.67 -3.82 -3.04
C MET A 194 9.54 -2.33 -3.35
N LEU A 195 9.04 -1.95 -4.52
CA LEU A 195 8.75 -0.54 -4.85
C LEU A 195 7.86 0.14 -3.80
N GLY A 196 6.82 -0.55 -3.32
CA GLY A 196 5.97 -0.07 -2.25
C GLY A 196 6.75 0.29 -0.99
N MET A 197 7.64 -0.59 -0.53
CA MET A 197 8.54 -0.32 0.61
C MET A 197 9.53 0.80 0.30
N GLU A 198 10.12 0.83 -0.88
CA GLU A 198 11.08 1.86 -1.29
C GLU A 198 10.43 3.25 -1.32
N SER A 199 9.18 3.37 -1.79
CA SER A 199 8.45 4.63 -1.77
C SER A 199 8.18 5.16 -0.35
N ILE A 200 8.00 4.26 0.62
CA ILE A 200 7.90 4.60 2.05
C ILE A 200 9.26 5.09 2.59
N LEU A 201 10.37 4.54 2.11
CA LEU A 201 11.71 4.96 2.47
C LEU A 201 12.11 6.29 1.82
N LEU A 202 11.65 6.57 0.61
CA LEU A 202 11.86 7.84 -0.09
C LEU A 202 11.06 8.99 0.52
N SER A 203 9.92 8.69 1.15
CA SER A 203 9.11 9.67 1.87
C SER A 203 9.76 10.08 3.19
N GLY A 204 9.87 11.39 3.41
CA GLY A 204 10.17 11.98 4.71
C GLY A 204 8.94 12.07 5.60
N HIS A 205 7.74 11.87 5.05
CA HIS A 205 6.48 11.98 5.77
C HIS A 205 6.09 10.67 6.48
N PRO A 206 5.86 10.67 7.83
CA PRO A 206 5.52 9.44 8.56
C PRO A 206 4.19 8.81 8.11
N GLY A 207 3.24 9.66 7.68
CA GLY A 207 1.93 9.25 7.20
C GLY A 207 1.80 8.91 5.72
N PHE A 208 2.90 8.88 4.95
CA PHE A 208 2.86 8.34 3.58
C PHE A 208 2.69 6.82 3.67
N ARG A 209 1.68 6.29 2.97
CA ARG A 209 1.25 4.90 3.09
C ARG A 209 1.04 4.30 1.71
N VAL A 210 1.32 3.01 1.62
CA VAL A 210 1.10 2.22 0.41
C VAL A 210 0.20 1.04 0.73
N GLY A 211 -0.69 0.69 -0.19
CA GLY A 211 -1.65 -0.38 0.06
C GLY A 211 -2.06 -1.16 -1.18
N PHE A 212 -2.47 -2.40 -0.96
CA PHE A 212 -2.98 -3.32 -1.97
C PHE A 212 -4.31 -3.89 -1.51
N ASN A 213 -5.26 -3.97 -2.45
CA ASN A 213 -6.45 -4.76 -2.32
C ASN A 213 -6.37 -5.89 -3.34
N SER A 214 -6.58 -7.13 -2.91
CA SER A 214 -6.80 -8.25 -3.85
C SER A 214 -8.21 -8.19 -4.44
N LEU A 215 -8.43 -8.94 -5.52
CA LEU A 215 -9.78 -9.31 -5.97
C LEU A 215 -10.54 -9.98 -4.82
N GLY A 216 -11.83 -9.69 -4.63
CA GLY A 216 -12.58 -10.12 -3.42
C GLY A 216 -12.21 -9.38 -2.13
N GLY A 217 -11.02 -8.76 -2.07
CA GLY A 217 -10.52 -7.84 -1.02
C GLY A 217 -10.88 -6.37 -1.27
N PHE A 218 -11.95 -6.10 -2.02
CA PHE A 218 -12.38 -4.78 -2.50
C PHE A 218 -11.49 -4.07 -3.54
N ALA A 219 -10.61 -4.78 -4.25
CA ALA A 219 -10.07 -4.26 -5.50
C ALA A 219 -11.21 -3.87 -6.46
N SER A 220 -11.04 -2.75 -7.16
CA SER A 220 -12.06 -2.27 -8.11
C SER A 220 -11.72 -2.56 -9.57
N VAL A 221 -10.47 -2.92 -9.84
CA VAL A 221 -9.91 -3.18 -11.17
C VAL A 221 -9.00 -4.39 -11.08
N ASN A 222 -9.18 -5.37 -11.97
CA ASN A 222 -8.25 -6.47 -12.19
C ASN A 222 -7.14 -6.06 -13.16
N HIS A 223 -6.20 -5.26 -12.67
CA HIS A 223 -4.94 -4.92 -13.33
C HIS A 223 -3.99 -4.47 -12.23
N LEU A 224 -2.84 -5.13 -12.07
CA LEU A 224 -1.94 -4.94 -10.94
C LEU A 224 -1.63 -3.48 -10.63
N HIS A 225 -1.94 -3.06 -9.40
CA HIS A 225 -1.57 -1.75 -8.87
C HIS A 225 -1.48 -1.74 -7.34
N LEU A 226 -0.66 -0.83 -6.82
CA LEU A 226 -0.70 -0.37 -5.44
C LEU A 226 -1.33 1.02 -5.36
N HIS A 227 -1.90 1.35 -4.22
CA HIS A 227 -2.30 2.70 -3.82
C HIS A 227 -1.15 3.36 -3.06
N GLY A 228 -0.92 4.65 -3.25
CA GLY A 228 -0.08 5.50 -2.39
C GLY A 228 -0.84 6.75 -1.98
N PHE A 229 -0.74 7.21 -0.73
CA PHE A 229 -1.41 8.45 -0.26
C PHE A 229 -0.78 8.99 1.04
N TYR A 230 -1.07 10.25 1.36
CA TYR A 230 -0.62 10.91 2.59
C TYR A 230 -1.77 11.10 3.57
N LEU A 231 -1.80 10.35 4.67
CA LEU A 231 -2.73 10.66 5.76
C LEU A 231 -1.94 11.29 6.91
N ASP A 232 -2.23 12.55 7.25
CA ASP A 232 -1.49 13.32 8.25
C ASP A 232 -1.92 13.04 9.70
N GLU A 233 -2.25 11.78 9.98
CA GLU A 233 -2.67 11.29 11.30
C GLU A 233 -1.98 9.97 11.61
N GLU A 234 -1.61 9.79 12.88
CA GLU A 234 -0.97 8.58 13.41
C GLU A 234 -1.98 7.44 13.54
N LEU A 235 -1.66 6.26 13.01
CA LEU A 235 -2.50 5.07 13.15
C LEU A 235 -1.94 4.14 14.24
N LEU A 236 -2.82 3.56 15.06
CA LEU A 236 -2.44 2.57 16.08
C LEU A 236 -1.64 1.41 15.47
N LEU A 237 -1.93 1.03 14.23
CA LEU A 237 -1.26 -0.05 13.50
C LEU A 237 0.28 0.08 13.50
N GLU A 238 0.78 1.31 13.47
CA GLU A 238 2.21 1.61 13.38
C GLU A 238 2.99 1.19 14.63
N SER A 239 2.32 1.17 15.79
CA SER A 239 2.89 0.82 17.09
C SER A 239 2.18 -0.36 17.77
N ALA A 240 1.15 -0.92 17.12
CA ALA A 240 0.35 -2.02 17.66
C ALA A 240 1.24 -3.17 18.15
N PRO A 241 0.94 -3.75 19.33
CA PRO A 241 1.66 -4.90 19.86
C PRO A 241 1.63 -6.10 18.91
N CYS A 242 2.62 -6.96 19.05
CA CYS A 242 2.71 -8.15 18.23
C CYS A 242 3.43 -9.29 18.96
N LYS A 243 3.29 -10.50 18.42
CA LYS A 243 4.08 -11.67 18.82
C LYS A 243 4.70 -12.33 17.59
N PRO A 244 5.91 -12.90 17.70
CA PRO A 244 6.48 -13.67 16.61
C PRO A 244 5.61 -14.90 16.34
N LEU A 245 5.27 -15.12 15.07
CA LEU A 245 4.59 -16.31 14.59
C LEU A 245 5.60 -17.31 14.00
N CYS A 246 6.61 -16.80 13.29
CA CYS A 246 7.79 -17.56 12.87
C CYS A 246 9.04 -16.66 12.93
N SER A 247 9.84 -16.82 13.99
CA SER A 247 11.02 -15.97 14.23
C SER A 247 12.09 -16.10 13.14
N LYS A 248 12.29 -17.30 12.59
CA LYS A 248 13.27 -17.55 11.49
C LYS A 248 12.94 -16.73 10.24
N MET A 249 11.66 -16.44 10.02
CA MET A 249 11.16 -15.71 8.85
C MET A 249 10.83 -14.25 9.15
N SER A 250 11.08 -13.78 10.39
CA SER A 250 10.67 -12.45 10.87
C SER A 250 9.19 -12.19 10.58
N PHE A 251 8.36 -13.22 10.81
CA PHE A 251 6.92 -13.18 10.55
C PHE A 251 6.17 -13.07 11.88
N TYR A 252 5.33 -12.05 11.98
CA TYR A 252 4.68 -11.64 13.23
C TYR A 252 3.16 -11.67 13.09
N LEU A 253 2.50 -11.86 14.23
CA LEU A 253 1.07 -11.69 14.37
C LEU A 253 0.77 -10.42 15.16
N LEU A 254 -0.09 -9.55 14.62
CA LEU A 254 -0.66 -8.41 15.34
C LEU A 254 -1.52 -8.92 16.49
N THR A 255 -1.27 -8.38 17.67
CA THR A 255 -2.02 -8.71 18.89
C THR A 255 -2.66 -7.44 19.42
N ASP A 256 -3.84 -7.60 20.03
CA ASP A 256 -4.55 -6.46 20.60
C ASP A 256 -4.80 -5.34 19.57
N PHE A 257 -5.30 -5.73 18.39
CA PHE A 257 -5.77 -4.86 17.31
C PHE A 257 -7.10 -5.42 16.78
N PRO A 258 -8.11 -4.59 16.44
CA PRO A 258 -9.45 -5.09 16.10
C PRO A 258 -9.50 -6.09 14.96
N ALA A 259 -8.64 -5.91 13.95
CA ALA A 259 -8.47 -6.85 12.85
C ALA A 259 -7.17 -7.66 13.04
N PRO A 260 -7.24 -8.96 13.37
CA PRO A 260 -6.05 -9.77 13.47
C PRO A 260 -5.38 -9.86 12.10
N GLY A 261 -4.06 -9.71 12.07
CA GLY A 261 -3.31 -9.62 10.83
C GLY A 261 -1.88 -10.08 11.02
N PHE A 262 -1.26 -10.48 9.93
CA PHE A 262 0.14 -10.89 9.90
C PHE A 262 1.00 -9.72 9.44
N PHE A 263 2.28 -9.69 9.78
CA PHE A 263 3.17 -8.72 9.16
C PHE A 263 4.64 -9.14 9.16
N PHE A 264 5.38 -8.49 8.27
CA PHE A 264 6.84 -8.46 8.25
C PHE A 264 7.33 -7.07 8.65
N TYR A 265 8.49 -7.03 9.30
CA TYR A 265 9.19 -5.79 9.63
C TYR A 265 10.55 -5.75 8.92
N THR A 266 10.95 -4.55 8.48
CA THR A 266 12.31 -4.25 8.01
C THR A 266 12.71 -2.87 8.49
N ASP A 267 13.98 -2.71 8.85
CA ASP A 267 14.63 -1.43 9.15
C ASP A 267 15.06 -0.67 7.87
N GLY A 268 14.67 -1.17 6.70
CA GLY A 268 15.09 -0.69 5.39
C GLY A 268 16.15 -1.57 4.73
N GLN A 269 16.68 -2.58 5.42
CA GLN A 269 17.58 -3.57 4.86
C GLN A 269 16.84 -4.76 4.24
N ASP A 270 17.50 -5.42 3.29
CA ASP A 270 17.04 -6.66 2.64
C ASP A 270 15.58 -6.66 2.15
N LEU A 271 15.19 -5.56 1.48
CA LEU A 271 13.85 -5.40 0.91
C LEU A 271 13.49 -6.51 -0.08
N VAL A 272 14.49 -7.10 -0.75
CA VAL A 272 14.32 -8.22 -1.68
C VAL A 272 13.78 -9.45 -0.95
N THR A 273 14.40 -9.86 0.16
CA THR A 273 13.91 -11.01 0.93
C THR A 273 12.53 -10.74 1.51
N VAL A 274 12.29 -9.54 2.06
CA VAL A 274 10.99 -9.18 2.65
C VAL A 274 9.89 -9.21 1.58
N SER A 275 10.14 -8.65 0.39
CA SER A 275 9.16 -8.65 -0.71
C SER A 275 8.81 -10.07 -1.17
N ARG A 276 9.80 -10.96 -1.26
CA ARG A 276 9.58 -12.39 -1.57
C ARG A 276 8.75 -13.07 -0.49
N ARG A 277 9.04 -12.83 0.80
CA ARG A 277 8.28 -13.41 1.92
C ARG A 277 6.83 -12.93 1.94
N VAL A 278 6.60 -11.64 1.70
CA VAL A 278 5.25 -11.08 1.55
C VAL A 278 4.52 -11.78 0.41
N CYS A 279 5.16 -11.93 -0.75
CA CYS A 279 4.55 -12.61 -1.89
C CYS A 279 4.27 -14.09 -1.60
N ARG A 280 5.16 -14.83 -0.91
CA ARG A 280 4.87 -16.20 -0.47
C ARG A 280 3.57 -16.29 0.33
N VAL A 281 3.36 -15.37 1.27
CA VAL A 281 2.11 -15.34 2.04
C VAL A 281 0.91 -15.02 1.14
N THR A 282 1.00 -14.00 0.30
CA THR A 282 -0.14 -13.61 -0.56
C THR A 282 -0.44 -14.65 -1.64
N ASP A 283 0.56 -15.33 -2.18
CA ASP A 283 0.42 -16.41 -3.16
C ASP A 283 -0.27 -17.62 -2.53
N TYR A 284 0.07 -17.95 -1.27
CA TYR A 284 -0.67 -18.95 -0.50
C TYR A 284 -2.15 -18.59 -0.40
N LEU A 285 -2.46 -17.34 -0.05
CA LEU A 285 -3.85 -16.86 0.05
C LEU A 285 -4.57 -16.89 -1.31
N VAL A 286 -3.91 -16.47 -2.40
CA VAL A 286 -4.45 -16.55 -3.76
C VAL A 286 -4.74 -18.00 -4.15
N GLY A 287 -3.81 -18.91 -3.90
CA GLY A 287 -3.95 -20.34 -4.19
C GLY A 287 -5.10 -20.99 -3.44
N ARG A 288 -5.43 -20.49 -2.25
CA ARG A 288 -6.56 -20.91 -1.43
C ARG A 288 -7.85 -20.12 -1.70
N ASN A 289 -7.84 -19.20 -2.66
CA ASN A 289 -8.95 -18.30 -2.97
C ASN A 289 -9.43 -17.53 -1.72
N ILE A 290 -8.48 -17.05 -0.92
CA ILE A 290 -8.68 -16.19 0.25
C ILE A 290 -8.39 -14.73 -0.13
N ALA A 291 -9.40 -13.87 0.04
CA ALA A 291 -9.25 -12.45 -0.16
C ALA A 291 -8.32 -11.86 0.89
N HIS A 292 -7.56 -10.85 0.51
CA HIS A 292 -6.60 -10.20 1.39
C HIS A 292 -6.32 -8.74 1.04
N ASN A 293 -5.82 -8.00 2.02
CA ASN A 293 -5.30 -6.64 1.87
C ASN A 293 -3.87 -6.59 2.39
N VAL A 294 -3.04 -5.76 1.77
CA VAL A 294 -1.68 -5.48 2.24
C VAL A 294 -1.53 -3.98 2.49
N PHE A 295 -0.88 -3.61 3.59
CA PHE A 295 -0.65 -2.22 3.97
C PHE A 295 0.80 -2.04 4.40
N ILE A 296 1.47 -1.09 3.78
CA ILE A 296 2.87 -0.78 3.97
C ILE A 296 2.93 0.62 4.59
N THR A 297 3.49 0.70 5.79
CA THR A 297 3.59 1.94 6.55
C THR A 297 4.89 1.98 7.31
N ARG A 298 5.37 3.18 7.66
CA ARG A 298 6.36 3.29 8.71
C ARG A 298 5.80 2.76 10.02
N GLY A 299 6.65 2.16 10.85
CA GLY A 299 6.22 1.58 12.12
C GLY A 299 7.37 1.31 13.09
N CYS A 300 6.99 0.99 14.31
CA CYS A 300 7.93 0.59 15.37
C CYS A 300 8.44 -0.83 15.12
N ASP A 301 9.70 -1.06 15.46
CA ASP A 301 10.28 -2.40 15.53
C ASP A 301 9.47 -3.28 16.52
N PRO A 302 9.02 -4.48 16.11
CA PRO A 302 8.43 -5.49 16.99
C PRO A 302 9.18 -5.77 18.30
N GLY A 303 10.51 -5.68 18.29
CA GLY A 303 11.38 -6.03 19.41
C GLY A 303 11.80 -4.86 20.30
N ASN A 304 11.52 -3.61 19.93
CA ASN A 304 12.07 -2.43 20.61
C ASN A 304 10.99 -1.59 21.30
N ALA A 305 10.91 -1.71 22.64
CA ALA A 305 10.06 -0.86 23.47
C ALA A 305 10.67 0.52 23.80
N GLY A 306 11.91 0.80 23.38
CA GLY A 306 12.72 1.92 23.87
C GLY A 306 12.35 3.31 23.32
N CYS A 307 11.63 3.40 22.20
CA CYS A 307 11.16 4.68 21.67
C CYS A 307 9.88 4.52 20.82
N PRO A 308 8.69 4.44 21.44
CA PRO A 308 7.41 4.22 20.74
C PRO A 308 7.03 5.36 19.78
N GLU A 309 7.73 6.50 19.81
CA GLU A 309 7.55 7.63 18.87
C GLU A 309 8.34 7.46 17.56
N ALA A 310 9.36 6.60 17.54
CA ALA A 310 10.21 6.40 16.39
C ALA A 310 9.51 5.55 15.32
N ARG A 311 9.65 5.94 14.06
CA ARG A 311 9.06 5.27 12.89
C ARG A 311 10.16 4.89 11.89
N GLN A 312 11.18 4.19 12.40
CA GLN A 312 12.44 3.96 11.69
C GLN A 312 12.30 2.90 10.59
N GLY A 313 11.53 1.83 10.86
CA GLY A 313 11.32 0.76 9.90
C GLY A 313 9.98 0.80 9.20
N ILE A 314 9.69 -0.27 8.48
CA ILE A 314 8.49 -0.51 7.70
C ILE A 314 7.78 -1.72 8.27
N ARG A 315 6.47 -1.60 8.50
CA ARG A 315 5.57 -2.73 8.73
C ARG A 315 4.81 -3.02 7.44
N VAL A 316 4.93 -4.24 6.92
CA VAL A 316 4.12 -4.75 5.81
C VAL A 316 3.05 -5.68 6.39
N VAL A 317 1.87 -5.13 6.61
CA VAL A 317 0.74 -5.81 7.24
C VAL A 317 -0.13 -6.49 6.20
N ILE A 318 -0.57 -7.72 6.48
CA ILE A 318 -1.37 -8.57 5.61
C ILE A 318 -2.59 -9.03 6.41
N TRP A 319 -3.78 -8.70 5.92
CA TRP A 319 -5.04 -9.23 6.47
C TRP A 319 -5.64 -10.23 5.51
N ALA A 320 -5.78 -11.48 5.95
CA ALA A 320 -6.64 -12.45 5.31
C ALA A 320 -8.09 -12.21 5.77
N ARG A 321 -9.03 -12.23 4.84
CA ARG A 321 -10.42 -11.82 5.10
C ARG A 321 -11.41 -12.64 4.29
N LYS A 322 -12.68 -12.58 4.68
CA LYS A 322 -13.79 -13.14 3.90
C LYS A 322 -13.86 -12.44 2.54
N SER A 323 -14.07 -13.22 1.49
CA SER A 323 -14.20 -12.71 0.13
C SER A 323 -15.52 -11.99 -0.06
N CYS A 324 -15.48 -10.82 -0.71
CA CYS A 324 -16.68 -10.06 -1.06
C CYS A 324 -16.83 -9.99 -2.58
N PHE A 325 -17.85 -10.66 -3.10
CA PHE A 325 -18.21 -10.64 -4.52
C PHE A 325 -19.63 -10.07 -4.69
N GLY A 326 -19.93 -9.47 -5.84
CA GLY A 326 -21.27 -8.94 -6.13
C GLY A 326 -21.59 -7.55 -5.56
N SER A 327 -22.89 -7.25 -5.40
CA SER A 327 -23.40 -5.95 -4.95
C SER A 327 -23.00 -5.71 -3.50
N LYS A 328 -22.15 -4.69 -3.29
CA LYS A 328 -21.71 -4.25 -1.96
C LYS A 328 -22.92 -3.76 -1.18
N GLU A 329 -23.11 -4.30 0.03
CA GLU A 329 -24.12 -3.81 0.97
C GLU A 329 -23.92 -2.31 1.24
N GLU A 330 -25.02 -1.62 1.56
CA GLU A 330 -25.04 -0.20 1.94
C GLU A 330 -24.45 -0.01 3.35
N SER A 331 -23.14 -0.25 3.48
CA SER A 331 -22.39 0.12 4.67
C SER A 331 -21.85 1.55 4.57
N ALA A 332 -21.75 2.20 5.73
CA ALA A 332 -21.14 3.51 5.95
C ALA A 332 -19.82 3.72 5.19
N PHE A 333 -19.00 2.67 5.13
CA PHE A 333 -17.74 2.58 4.41
C PHE A 333 -17.56 1.16 3.85
N ASN A 334 -16.55 0.94 2.99
CA ASN A 334 -16.24 -0.41 2.52
C ASN A 334 -15.02 -0.89 3.29
N VAL A 335 -15.05 -2.03 4.00
CA VAL A 335 -13.91 -2.53 4.78
C VAL A 335 -12.80 -3.08 3.87
N ALA A 336 -12.06 -2.18 3.22
CA ALA A 336 -10.90 -2.45 2.37
C ALA A 336 -9.62 -2.20 3.18
N LEU A 337 -8.50 -1.84 2.51
CA LEU A 337 -7.22 -1.66 3.20
C LEU A 337 -7.20 -0.50 4.23
N CYS A 338 -7.90 0.62 3.97
CA CYS A 338 -7.79 1.82 4.82
C CYS A 338 -8.50 1.56 6.15
N GLU A 339 -9.67 0.96 6.07
CA GLU A 339 -10.55 0.71 7.21
C GLU A 339 -9.92 -0.31 8.15
N LEU A 340 -9.32 -1.38 7.59
CA LEU A 340 -8.53 -2.34 8.35
C LEU A 340 -7.31 -1.70 9.03
N ALA A 341 -6.73 -0.67 8.44
CA ALA A 341 -5.56 0.02 9.01
C ALA A 341 -5.92 1.08 10.08
N GLY A 342 -7.20 1.46 10.22
CA GLY A 342 -7.65 2.48 11.16
C GLY A 342 -8.11 3.80 10.53
N HIS A 343 -8.21 3.87 9.19
CA HIS A 343 -8.67 5.05 8.44
C HIS A 343 -10.04 4.79 7.79
N LEU A 344 -11.05 5.56 8.18
CA LEU A 344 -12.46 5.38 7.82
C LEU A 344 -12.97 6.49 6.88
N PRO A 345 -12.97 6.29 5.55
CA PRO A 345 -13.56 7.20 4.58
C PRO A 345 -15.09 7.02 4.50
N PHE A 346 -15.83 7.77 5.32
CA PHE A 346 -17.29 7.81 5.32
C PHE A 346 -17.85 8.45 4.06
N LYS A 347 -19.00 7.93 3.60
CA LYS A 347 -19.66 8.37 2.36
C LYS A 347 -20.90 9.24 2.61
N ASN A 348 -21.37 9.35 3.85
CA ASN A 348 -22.52 10.17 4.22
C ASN A 348 -22.29 10.83 5.60
N GLN A 349 -23.04 11.90 5.85
CA GLN A 349 -22.89 12.72 7.05
C GLN A 349 -23.42 12.03 8.31
N GLU A 350 -24.50 11.26 8.19
CA GLU A 350 -25.17 10.62 9.32
C GLU A 350 -24.25 9.60 10.01
N ASP A 351 -23.69 8.67 9.23
CA ASP A 351 -22.74 7.69 9.73
C ASP A 351 -21.48 8.37 10.26
N PHE A 352 -20.94 9.36 9.54
CA PHE A 352 -19.76 10.10 10.01
C PHE A 352 -19.96 10.75 11.38
N THR A 353 -21.15 11.29 11.65
CA THR A 353 -21.47 11.96 12.91
C THR A 353 -21.78 10.98 14.04
N ASN A 354 -22.47 9.87 13.75
CA ASN A 354 -23.02 8.98 14.77
C ASN A 354 -22.17 7.74 15.05
N MET A 355 -21.18 7.43 14.21
CA MET A 355 -20.40 6.20 14.36
C MET A 355 -19.54 6.21 15.64
N THR A 356 -19.54 5.08 16.35
CA THR A 356 -18.67 4.83 17.51
C THR A 356 -17.55 3.85 17.17
N GLU A 357 -16.46 3.84 17.95
CA GLU A 357 -15.39 2.86 17.78
C GLU A 357 -15.91 1.41 17.90
N GLU A 358 -16.84 1.14 18.80
CA GLU A 358 -17.45 -0.19 18.95
C GLU A 358 -18.22 -0.62 17.69
N SER A 359 -19.03 0.29 17.13
CA SER A 359 -19.77 0.04 15.89
C SER A 359 -18.82 -0.22 14.70
N VAL A 360 -17.73 0.54 14.58
CA VAL A 360 -16.70 0.31 13.56
C VAL A 360 -16.08 -1.08 13.70
N ILE A 361 -15.73 -1.48 14.92
CA ILE A 361 -15.15 -2.80 15.19
C ILE A 361 -16.16 -3.90 14.82
N GLY A 362 -17.45 -3.71 15.11
CA GLY A 362 -18.52 -4.61 14.67
C GLY A 362 -18.54 -4.78 13.15
N ILE A 363 -18.59 -3.68 12.41
CA ILE A 363 -18.58 -3.69 10.94
C ILE A 363 -17.33 -4.38 10.39
N ILE A 364 -16.15 -4.11 10.96
CA ILE A 364 -14.90 -4.74 10.51
C ILE A 364 -14.93 -6.26 10.72
N LYS A 365 -15.44 -6.73 11.87
CA LYS A 365 -15.54 -8.16 12.21
C LYS A 365 -16.37 -8.97 11.22
N ASP A 366 -17.39 -8.37 10.60
CA ASP A 366 -18.22 -9.05 9.60
C ASP A 366 -17.40 -9.54 8.39
N TYR A 367 -16.30 -8.85 8.08
CA TYR A 367 -15.40 -9.17 6.97
C TYR A 367 -14.22 -10.07 7.37
N LEU A 368 -14.04 -10.35 8.67
CA LEU A 368 -12.93 -11.15 9.16
C LEU A 368 -13.34 -12.61 9.34
N PHE A 369 -12.35 -13.49 9.34
CA PHE A 369 -12.53 -14.89 9.76
C PHE A 369 -12.90 -14.97 11.24
N SER A 370 -13.56 -16.07 11.63
CA SER A 370 -13.70 -16.40 13.05
C SER A 370 -12.33 -16.65 13.68
N ASP A 371 -12.26 -16.53 15.02
CA ASP A 371 -11.01 -16.74 15.76
C ASP A 371 -10.38 -18.12 15.47
N GLU A 372 -11.22 -19.15 15.32
CA GLU A 372 -10.75 -20.51 15.03
C GLU A 372 -10.21 -20.65 13.59
N GLU A 373 -10.93 -20.14 12.59
CA GLU A 373 -10.45 -20.12 11.20
C GLU A 373 -9.13 -19.35 11.07
N PHE A 374 -9.03 -18.20 11.74
CA PHE A 374 -7.81 -17.39 11.72
C PHE A 374 -6.65 -18.09 12.44
N ARG A 375 -6.91 -18.80 13.54
CA ARG A 375 -5.92 -19.61 14.26
C ARG A 375 -5.38 -20.74 13.39
N ILE A 376 -6.26 -21.46 12.68
CA ILE A 376 -5.87 -22.52 11.73
C ILE A 376 -4.99 -21.92 10.63
N LEU A 377 -5.42 -20.83 9.99
CA LEU A 377 -4.65 -20.17 8.94
C LEU A 377 -3.27 -19.70 9.44
N SER A 378 -3.19 -19.22 10.68
CA SER A 378 -1.93 -18.81 11.30
C SER A 378 -0.94 -19.98 11.43
N MET A 379 -1.43 -21.18 11.78
CA MET A 379 -0.61 -22.39 11.85
C MET A 379 -0.15 -22.82 10.46
N GLU A 380 -1.08 -22.89 9.49
CA GLU A 380 -0.80 -23.28 8.11
C GLU A 380 0.27 -22.37 7.46
N LEU A 381 0.14 -21.05 7.63
CA LEU A 381 1.12 -20.09 7.09
C LEU A 381 2.50 -20.21 7.75
N SER A 382 2.54 -20.48 9.06
CA SER A 382 3.81 -20.66 9.76
C SER A 382 4.57 -21.88 9.25
N GLU A 383 3.88 -22.99 9.04
CA GLU A 383 4.45 -24.21 8.46
C GLU A 383 4.88 -24.00 7.00
N TYR A 384 4.00 -23.40 6.18
CA TYR A 384 4.27 -23.14 4.77
C TYR A 384 5.48 -22.24 4.52
N LEU A 385 5.74 -21.26 5.39
CA LEU A 385 6.90 -20.38 5.25
C LEU A 385 8.23 -21.06 5.59
N ILE A 386 8.19 -22.13 6.39
CA ILE A 386 9.38 -22.89 6.82
C ILE A 386 9.73 -23.98 5.80
N SER A 387 8.73 -24.58 5.15
CA SER A 387 8.91 -25.46 3.99
C SER A 387 9.48 -24.71 2.80
#